data_AF-A0A4Z0C961-F1
#
_entry.id   AF-A0A4Z0C961-F1
#
_cell.length_a   1.000
_cell.length_b   1.000
_cell.length_c   1.000
_cell.angle_alpha   90.00
_cell.angle_beta   90.00
_cell.angle_gamma   90.00
#
_symmetry.space_group_name_H-M   'P 1'
#
loop_
_entity.id
_entity.type
_entity.pdbx_description
1 polymer ?
#
loop_
_entity_poly.entity_id
_entity_poly.type
_entity_poly.pdbx_seq_one_letter_code
_entity_poly.pdbx_strand_id
1 'polypeptide(L)'
;MADVTRENVKAMRELDELENAKRGWSDRIADLLARACGHISFAIVHAIAFGAWMVWNTWGTDNPPDPYPFTLLTLWASAEGIFLMSFILISQNYQGRIADRRNQLDLQINLLAEQENSKMLLLLEEIARKVGALHDEDREVDVLVQATEPEKLAEQIDEAYREQGK
;
A
#
# COMPACT_ATOMS: atom_id res chain seq x y z
N MET A 1 -7.36 -6.74 28.29
CA MET A 1 -6.48 -7.04 27.14
C MET A 1 -7.23 -7.73 26.01
N ALA A 2 -7.75 -8.97 26.16
CA ALA A 2 -8.44 -9.69 25.08
C ALA A 2 -9.75 -9.04 24.57
N ASP A 3 -10.41 -8.22 25.40
CA ASP A 3 -11.68 -7.56 25.07
C ASP A 3 -11.47 -6.32 24.17
N VAL A 4 -10.51 -5.45 24.54
CA VAL A 4 -10.12 -4.27 23.77
C VAL A 4 -9.61 -4.65 22.37
N THR A 5 -8.85 -5.74 22.25
CA THR A 5 -8.41 -6.23 20.94
C THR A 5 -9.57 -6.66 20.06
N ARG A 6 -10.62 -7.30 20.62
CA ARG A 6 -11.82 -7.70 19.86
C ARG A 6 -12.66 -6.50 19.45
N GLU A 7 -12.75 -5.50 20.31
CA GLU A 7 -13.47 -4.25 20.03
C GLU A 7 -12.79 -3.45 18.93
N ASN A 8 -11.45 -3.30 18.99
CA ASN A 8 -10.67 -2.67 17.93
C ASN A 8 -10.80 -3.41 16.59
N VAL A 9 -10.78 -4.75 16.59
CA VAL A 9 -10.98 -5.56 15.37
C VAL A 9 -12.39 -5.38 14.80
N LYS A 10 -13.41 -5.23 15.64
CA LYS A 10 -14.78 -4.92 15.18
C LYS A 10 -14.87 -3.52 14.57
N ALA A 11 -14.29 -2.52 15.23
CA ALA A 11 -14.25 -1.15 14.72
C ALA A 11 -13.52 -1.05 13.37
N MET A 12 -12.40 -1.76 13.21
CA MET A 12 -11.69 -1.84 11.92
C MET A 12 -12.56 -2.49 10.83
N ARG A 13 -13.26 -3.58 11.15
CA ARG A 13 -14.17 -4.23 10.19
C ARG A 13 -15.33 -3.34 9.77
N GLU A 14 -15.91 -2.59 10.70
CA GLU A 14 -17.03 -1.70 10.43
C GLU A 14 -16.58 -0.52 9.54
N LEU A 15 -15.37 0.00 9.76
CA LEU A 15 -14.74 0.98 8.88
C LEU A 15 -14.47 0.42 7.47
N ASP A 16 -13.92 -0.79 7.37
CA ASP A 16 -13.69 -1.48 6.09
C ASP A 16 -15.01 -1.74 5.33
N GLU A 17 -16.09 -2.07 6.04
CA GLU A 17 -17.41 -2.30 5.45
C GLU A 17 -18.04 -1.00 4.93
N LEU A 18 -17.90 0.10 5.65
CA LEU A 18 -18.35 1.42 5.21
C LEU A 18 -17.56 1.91 3.99
N GLU A 19 -16.25 1.63 3.93
CA GLU A 19 -15.41 1.94 2.77
C GLU A 19 -15.76 1.07 1.56
N ASN A 20 -16.02 -0.23 1.78
CA ASN A 20 -16.48 -1.14 0.73
C ASN A 20 -17.88 -0.83 0.21
N ALA A 21 -18.79 -0.32 1.06
CA ALA A 21 -20.14 0.06 0.67
C ALA A 21 -20.17 1.25 -0.29
N LYS A 22 -19.14 2.11 -0.25
CA LYS A 22 -18.99 3.28 -1.13
C LYS A 22 -18.27 2.98 -2.44
N ARG A 23 -17.76 1.76 -2.64
CA ARG A 23 -16.99 1.39 -3.86
C ARG A 23 -17.92 1.34 -5.08
N GLY A 24 -17.53 2.09 -6.11
CA GLY A 24 -18.23 2.09 -7.39
C GLY A 24 -18.08 0.76 -8.13
N TRP A 25 -18.83 0.60 -9.22
CA TRP A 25 -18.77 -0.61 -10.06
C TRP A 25 -17.36 -0.82 -10.66
N SER A 26 -16.66 0.28 -10.97
CA SER A 26 -15.25 0.29 -11.42
C SER A 26 -14.29 -0.27 -10.37
N ASP A 27 -14.49 0.07 -9.09
CA ASP A 27 -13.59 -0.33 -8.01
C ASP A 27 -13.72 -1.82 -7.68
N ARG A 28 -14.92 -2.39 -7.88
CA ARG A 28 -15.14 -3.84 -7.76
C ARG A 28 -14.43 -4.63 -8.85
N ILE A 29 -14.47 -4.13 -10.09
CA ILE A 29 -13.75 -4.74 -11.21
C ILE A 29 -12.25 -4.63 -10.98
N ALA A 30 -11.75 -3.47 -10.54
CA ALA A 30 -10.34 -3.29 -10.21
C ALA A 30 -9.87 -4.23 -9.09
N ASP A 31 -10.68 -4.45 -8.04
CA ASP A 31 -10.36 -5.38 -6.95
C ASP A 31 -10.33 -6.84 -7.43
N LEU A 32 -11.28 -7.22 -8.29
CA LEU A 32 -11.33 -8.57 -8.88
C LEU A 32 -10.11 -8.82 -9.75
N LEU A 33 -9.75 -7.86 -10.61
CA LEU A 33 -8.57 -7.91 -11.46
C LEU A 33 -7.28 -7.95 -10.63
N ALA A 34 -7.20 -7.16 -9.56
CA ALA A 34 -6.06 -7.16 -8.64
C ALA A 34 -5.86 -8.53 -7.97
N ARG A 35 -6.95 -9.14 -7.49
CA ARG A 35 -6.92 -10.49 -6.90
C ARG A 35 -6.55 -11.56 -7.93
N ALA A 36 -7.07 -11.45 -9.15
CA ALA A 36 -6.79 -12.39 -10.24
C ALA A 36 -5.33 -12.31 -10.70
N CYS A 37 -4.78 -11.09 -10.88
CA CYS A 37 -3.40 -10.88 -11.30
C CYS A 37 -2.39 -11.21 -10.19
N GLY A 38 -2.78 -11.10 -8.92
CA GLY A 38 -1.92 -11.42 -7.77
C GLY A 38 -1.76 -12.91 -7.49
N HIS A 39 -2.56 -13.79 -8.13
CA HIS A 39 -2.54 -15.22 -7.86
C HIS A 39 -1.78 -15.98 -8.95
N ILE A 40 -0.79 -16.79 -8.53
CA ILE A 40 0.02 -17.65 -9.43
C ILE A 40 -0.86 -18.65 -10.23
N SER A 41 -2.07 -18.96 -9.75
CA SER A 41 -3.01 -19.84 -10.43
C SER A 41 -3.39 -19.35 -11.83
N PHE A 42 -3.48 -18.04 -12.05
CA PHE A 42 -3.83 -17.46 -13.36
C PHE A 42 -2.79 -17.84 -14.42
N ALA A 43 -1.50 -17.72 -14.07
CA ALA A 43 -0.40 -18.08 -14.96
C ALA A 43 -0.36 -19.60 -15.24
N ILE A 44 -0.64 -20.43 -14.22
CA ILE A 44 -0.67 -21.89 -14.37
C ILE A 44 -1.79 -22.32 -15.33
N VAL A 45 -2.99 -21.73 -15.20
CA VAL A 45 -4.12 -22.03 -16.09
C VAL A 45 -3.78 -21.70 -17.55
N HIS A 46 -3.14 -20.55 -17.81
CA HIS A 46 -2.71 -20.18 -19.16
C HIS A 46 -1.63 -21.11 -19.69
N ALA A 47 -0.63 -21.46 -18.87
CA ALA A 47 0.41 -22.39 -19.27
C ALA A 47 -0.16 -23.77 -19.65
N ILE A 48 -1.14 -24.28 -18.88
CA ILE A 48 -1.83 -25.53 -19.19
C ILE A 48 -2.68 -25.39 -20.45
N ALA A 49 -3.42 -24.29 -20.62
CA ALA A 49 -4.26 -24.06 -21.79
C ALA A 49 -3.42 -23.99 -23.08
N PHE A 50 -2.33 -23.21 -23.09
CA PHE A 50 -1.40 -23.15 -24.22
C PHE A 50 -0.72 -24.50 -24.46
N GLY A 51 -0.28 -25.19 -23.41
CA GLY A 51 0.30 -26.53 -23.49
C GLY A 51 -0.66 -27.54 -24.13
N ALA A 52 -1.91 -27.56 -23.67
CA ALA A 52 -2.96 -28.43 -24.20
C ALA A 52 -3.27 -28.12 -25.67
N TRP A 53 -3.32 -26.84 -26.05
CA TRP A 53 -3.54 -26.44 -27.45
C TRP A 53 -2.41 -26.90 -28.36
N MET A 54 -1.15 -26.74 -27.93
CA MET A 54 0.00 -27.22 -28.69
C MET A 54 -0.03 -28.73 -28.86
N VAL A 55 -0.27 -29.50 -27.79
CA VAL A 55 -0.35 -30.97 -27.83
C VAL A 55 -1.50 -31.45 -28.73
N TRP A 56 -2.66 -30.80 -28.65
CA TRP A 56 -3.81 -31.12 -29.50
C TRP A 56 -3.50 -30.91 -30.99
N ASN A 57 -2.82 -29.81 -31.33
CA ASN A 57 -2.45 -29.51 -32.72
C ASN A 57 -1.30 -30.36 -33.26
N THR A 58 -0.41 -30.89 -32.40
CA THR A 58 0.71 -31.73 -32.84
C THR A 58 0.38 -33.22 -32.93
N TRP A 59 -0.51 -33.73 -32.08
CA TRP A 59 -0.80 -35.18 -32.00
C TRP A 59 -2.25 -35.56 -32.35
N GLY A 60 -3.17 -34.61 -32.48
CA GLY A 60 -4.60 -34.91 -32.50
C GLY A 60 -5.26 -35.11 -33.87
N THR A 61 -4.63 -34.76 -35.00
CA THR A 61 -5.35 -34.69 -36.29
C THR A 61 -4.42 -34.67 -37.52
N ASP A 62 -4.81 -35.36 -38.60
CA ASP A 62 -4.09 -35.40 -39.90
C ASP A 62 -4.10 -34.04 -40.65
N ASN A 63 -4.99 -33.12 -40.29
CA ASN A 63 -5.14 -31.79 -40.89
C ASN A 63 -5.33 -30.73 -39.78
N PRO A 64 -4.26 -30.37 -39.05
CA PRO A 64 -4.38 -29.61 -37.81
C PRO A 64 -4.94 -28.21 -38.07
N PRO A 65 -5.84 -27.70 -37.20
CA PRO A 65 -6.45 -26.38 -37.38
C PRO A 65 -5.44 -25.23 -37.22
N ASP A 66 -4.35 -25.44 -36.48
CA ASP A 66 -3.26 -24.47 -36.31
C ASP A 66 -1.89 -25.17 -36.50
N PRO A 67 -1.45 -25.36 -37.77
CA PRO A 67 -0.15 -25.96 -38.06
C PRO A 67 0.98 -25.10 -37.50
N TYR A 68 2.13 -25.72 -37.18
CA TYR A 68 3.35 -25.00 -36.85
C TYR A 68 3.63 -23.96 -37.96
N PRO A 69 3.66 -22.65 -37.67
CA PRO A 69 4.14 -21.97 -36.45
C PRO A 69 3.07 -21.49 -35.43
N PHE A 70 1.87 -22.06 -35.40
CA PHE A 70 0.78 -21.70 -34.48
C PHE A 70 0.32 -20.23 -34.59
N THR A 71 -0.05 -19.80 -35.80
CA THR A 71 -0.43 -18.41 -36.07
C THR A 71 -1.68 -18.00 -35.30
N LEU A 72 -2.66 -18.90 -35.14
CA LEU A 72 -3.90 -18.59 -34.42
C LEU A 72 -3.66 -18.43 -32.92
N LEU A 73 -2.89 -19.35 -32.32
CA LEU A 73 -2.50 -19.22 -30.90
C LEU A 73 -1.71 -17.93 -30.68
N THR A 74 -0.77 -17.60 -31.56
CA THR A 74 0.05 -16.39 -31.45
C THR A 74 -0.79 -15.12 -31.52
N LEU A 75 -1.75 -15.07 -32.44
CA LEU A 75 -2.67 -13.93 -32.56
C LEU A 75 -3.51 -13.77 -31.28
N TRP A 76 -4.07 -14.87 -30.78
CA TRP A 76 -4.91 -14.86 -29.59
C TRP A 76 -4.11 -14.48 -28.34
N ALA A 77 -2.93 -15.09 -28.13
CA ALA A 77 -2.04 -14.77 -27.03
C ALA A 77 -1.57 -13.30 -27.07
N SER A 78 -1.32 -12.74 -28.26
CA SER A 78 -0.95 -11.33 -28.40
C SER A 78 -2.11 -10.40 -28.02
N ALA A 79 -3.33 -10.70 -28.47
CA ALA A 79 -4.51 -9.93 -28.10
C ALA A 79 -4.77 -10.02 -26.59
N GLU A 80 -4.72 -11.24 -26.03
CA GLU A 80 -4.88 -11.50 -24.61
C GLU A 80 -3.81 -10.78 -23.77
N GLY A 81 -2.55 -10.75 -24.21
CA GLY A 81 -1.47 -10.03 -23.55
C GLY A 81 -1.73 -8.53 -23.41
N ILE A 82 -2.30 -7.88 -24.45
CA ILE A 82 -2.67 -6.46 -24.39
C ILE A 82 -3.78 -6.21 -23.35
N PHE A 83 -4.77 -7.12 -23.29
CA PHE A 83 -5.83 -7.04 -22.28
C PHE A 83 -5.26 -7.23 -20.87
N LEU A 84 -4.37 -8.21 -20.69
CA LEU A 84 -3.73 -8.47 -19.39
C LEU A 84 -2.89 -7.28 -18.94
N MET A 85 -2.09 -6.70 -19.83
CA MET A 85 -1.30 -5.51 -19.49
C MET A 85 -2.20 -4.34 -19.10
N SER A 86 -3.30 -4.12 -19.83
CA SER A 86 -4.30 -3.11 -19.48
C SER A 86 -4.91 -3.36 -18.10
N PHE A 87 -5.28 -4.60 -17.80
CA PHE A 87 -5.83 -4.97 -16.49
C PHE A 87 -4.81 -4.81 -15.36
N ILE A 88 -3.55 -5.17 -15.59
CA ILE A 88 -2.45 -4.94 -14.64
C ILE A 88 -2.29 -3.46 -14.38
N LEU A 89 -2.27 -2.61 -15.41
CA LEU A 89 -2.15 -1.16 -15.25
C LEU A 89 -3.33 -0.55 -14.47
N ILE A 90 -4.56 -0.98 -14.76
CA ILE A 90 -5.75 -0.54 -14.03
C ILE A 90 -5.65 -0.95 -12.56
N SER A 91 -5.27 -2.19 -12.29
CA SER A 91 -5.06 -2.71 -10.94
C SER A 91 -3.96 -1.94 -10.21
N GLN A 92 -2.82 -1.66 -10.86
CA GLN A 92 -1.72 -0.90 -10.30
C GLN A 92 -2.13 0.53 -9.96
N ASN A 93 -2.83 1.23 -10.87
CA ASN A 93 -3.35 2.58 -10.61
C ASN A 93 -4.32 2.58 -9.43
N TYR A 94 -5.18 1.56 -9.34
CA TYR A 94 -6.13 1.43 -8.25
C TYR A 94 -5.42 1.23 -6.89
N GLN A 95 -4.45 0.30 -6.83
CA GLN A 95 -3.67 0.05 -5.62
C GLN A 95 -2.82 1.27 -5.23
N GLY A 96 -2.25 1.99 -6.20
CA GLY A 96 -1.52 3.24 -5.98
C GLY A 96 -2.38 4.30 -5.32
N ARG A 97 -3.61 4.52 -5.82
CA ARG A 97 -4.56 5.46 -5.20
C ARG A 97 -4.92 5.10 -3.76
N ILE A 98 -5.08 3.81 -3.45
CA ILE A 98 -5.33 3.36 -2.07
C ILE A 98 -4.09 3.61 -1.20
N ALA A 99 -2.91 3.27 -1.69
CA ALA A 99 -1.65 3.47 -0.98
C ALA A 99 -1.42 4.95 -0.66
N ASP A 100 -1.64 5.85 -1.63
CA ASP A 100 -1.52 7.29 -1.43
C ASP A 100 -2.48 7.80 -0.36
N ARG A 101 -3.74 7.34 -0.38
CA ARG A 101 -4.74 7.72 0.64
C ARG A 101 -4.34 7.24 2.04
N ARG A 102 -3.82 6.02 2.16
CA ARG A 102 -3.31 5.47 3.43
C ARG A 102 -2.13 6.27 3.94
N ASN A 103 -1.15 6.55 3.07
CA ASN A 103 0.02 7.37 3.42
C ASN A 103 -0.40 8.77 3.91
N GLN A 104 -1.39 9.41 3.27
CA GLN A 104 -1.90 10.70 3.71
C GLN A 104 -2.56 10.64 5.10
N LEU A 105 -3.35 9.59 5.37
CA LEU A 105 -3.97 9.38 6.68
C LEU A 105 -2.92 9.11 7.75
N ASP A 106 -1.94 8.24 7.47
CA ASP A 106 -0.85 7.91 8.38
C ASP A 106 0.00 9.14 8.72
N LEU A 107 0.27 10.00 7.72
CA LEU A 107 0.95 11.27 7.93
C LEU A 107 0.14 12.20 8.85
N GLN A 108 -1.17 12.34 8.62
CA GLN A 108 -2.04 13.17 9.47
C GLN A 108 -2.10 12.65 10.92
N ILE A 109 -2.20 11.33 11.10
CA ILE A 109 -2.19 10.71 12.42
C ILE A 109 -0.85 10.96 13.12
N ASN A 110 0.28 10.81 12.42
CA ASN A 110 1.59 11.09 12.98
C ASN A 110 1.74 12.56 13.40
N LEU A 111 1.35 13.51 12.54
CA LEU A 111 1.41 14.93 12.87
C LEU A 111 0.52 15.28 14.08
N LEU A 112 -0.66 14.68 14.18
CA LEU A 112 -1.55 14.88 15.33
C LEU A 112 -0.93 14.30 16.60
N ALA A 113 -0.40 13.08 16.53
CA ALA A 113 0.26 12.43 17.66
C ALA A 113 1.50 13.22 18.12
N GLU A 114 2.26 13.78 17.17
CA GLU A 114 3.40 14.65 17.46
C GLU A 114 2.95 15.90 18.22
N GLN A 115 1.91 16.60 17.74
CA GLN A 115 1.34 17.76 18.45
C GLN A 115 0.82 17.42 19.85
N GLU A 116 0.15 16.28 20.02
CA GLU A 116 -0.32 15.81 21.33
C GLU A 116 0.86 15.49 22.25
N ASN A 117 1.94 14.91 21.72
CA ASN A 117 3.16 14.63 22.47
C ASN A 117 3.85 15.92 22.93
N SER A 118 3.99 16.92 22.04
CA SER A 118 4.55 18.23 22.41
C SER A 118 3.74 18.89 23.51
N LYS A 119 2.40 18.85 23.43
CA LYS A 119 1.53 19.37 24.48
C LYS A 119 1.69 18.60 25.79
N MET A 120 1.84 17.28 25.73
CA MET A 120 2.13 16.48 26.93
C MET A 120 3.46 16.89 27.57
N LEU A 121 4.52 17.09 26.80
CA LEU A 121 5.81 17.55 27.31
C LEU A 121 5.69 18.91 28.01
N LEU A 122 5.00 19.88 27.40
CA LEU A 122 4.76 21.20 28.00
C LEU A 122 3.96 21.11 29.31
N LEU A 123 2.92 20.27 29.35
CA LEU A 123 2.13 20.05 30.57
C LEU A 123 2.96 19.36 31.66
N LEU A 124 3.78 18.37 31.31
CA LEU A 124 4.68 17.69 32.24
C LEU A 124 5.74 18.65 32.78
N GLU A 125 6.29 19.54 31.96
CA GLU A 125 7.22 20.58 32.37
C GLU A 125 6.56 21.55 33.37
N GLU A 126 5.33 21.99 33.10
CA GLU A 126 4.59 22.87 34.01
C GLU A 126 4.32 22.19 35.37
N ILE A 127 3.98 20.89 35.35
CA ILE A 127 3.80 20.10 36.58
C ILE A 127 5.13 19.96 37.33
N ALA A 128 6.22 19.60 36.64
CA ALA A 128 7.54 19.46 37.24
C ALA A 128 7.99 20.77 37.93
N ARG A 129 7.68 21.91 37.32
CA ARG A 129 7.95 23.25 37.86
C ARG A 129 7.15 23.54 39.12
N LYS A 130 5.86 23.20 39.13
CA LYS A 130 5.00 23.38 40.32
C LYS A 130 5.38 22.45 41.48
N VAL A 131 5.89 21.25 41.19
CA VAL A 131 6.33 20.27 42.19
C VAL A 131 7.76 20.56 42.70
N GLY A 132 8.49 21.49 42.08
CA GLY A 132 9.87 21.82 42.45
C GLY A 132 10.87 20.72 42.08
N ALA A 133 10.53 19.90 41.08
CA ALA A 133 11.34 18.76 40.65
C ALA A 133 12.35 19.11 39.53
N LEU A 134 12.26 20.32 38.95
CA LEU A 134 13.22 20.82 37.96
C LEU A 134 14.55 21.19 38.64
N HIS A 135 15.61 20.45 38.32
CA HIS A 135 17.00 20.85 38.60
C HIS A 135 17.60 21.50 37.34
N ASP A 136 18.46 22.50 37.54
CA ASP A 136 19.03 23.41 36.52
C ASP A 136 19.98 22.73 35.49
N GLU A 137 20.00 21.38 35.41
CA GLU A 137 20.92 20.61 34.55
C GLU A 137 20.24 19.81 33.42
N ASP A 138 18.91 19.84 33.27
CA ASP A 138 18.20 19.04 32.25
C ASP A 138 18.14 19.71 30.86
N ARG A 139 19.31 19.92 30.27
CA ARG A 139 19.49 20.41 28.88
C ARG A 139 18.83 19.49 27.82
N GLU A 140 18.42 18.27 28.19
CA GLU A 140 17.74 17.31 27.32
C GLU A 140 16.24 17.62 27.08
N VAL A 141 15.55 18.26 28.03
CA VAL A 141 14.09 18.53 27.88
C VAL A 141 13.83 19.63 26.86
N ASP A 142 14.67 20.67 26.86
CA ASP A 142 14.58 21.78 25.91
C ASP A 142 14.89 21.34 24.46
N VAL A 143 15.77 20.34 24.32
CA VAL A 143 16.10 19.70 23.03
C VAL A 143 14.93 18.85 22.53
N LEU A 144 14.24 18.11 23.40
CA LEU A 144 13.06 17.34 23.03
C LEU A 144 11.89 18.21 22.61
N VAL A 145 11.69 19.39 23.22
CA VAL A 145 10.64 20.34 22.83
C VAL A 145 10.92 20.94 21.45
N GLN A 146 12.18 21.29 21.14
CA GLN A 146 12.56 21.82 19.83
C GLN A 146 12.52 20.78 18.70
N ALA A 147 12.70 19.50 19.01
CA ALA A 147 12.69 18.40 18.05
C ALA A 147 11.27 17.98 17.58
N THR A 148 10.23 18.67 18.02
CA THR A 148 8.81 18.33 17.75
C THR A 148 8.12 19.28 16.77
N GLU A 149 8.87 20.14 16.09
CA GLU A 149 8.36 21.00 15.03
C GLU A 149 8.65 20.35 13.66
N PRO A 150 7.63 19.83 12.94
CA PRO A 150 7.82 19.10 11.68
C PRO A 150 8.58 19.91 10.62
N GLU A 151 8.41 21.23 10.64
CA GLU A 151 9.06 22.18 9.73
C GLU A 151 10.57 22.26 9.99
N LYS A 152 10.99 22.30 11.26
CA LYS A 152 12.41 22.28 11.64
C LYS A 152 13.05 20.92 11.42
N LEU A 153 12.31 19.83 11.61
CA LEU A 153 12.76 18.48 11.31
C LEU A 153 13.01 18.28 9.80
N ALA A 154 12.10 18.78 8.95
CA ALA A 154 12.28 18.75 7.51
C ALA A 154 13.50 19.58 7.06
N GLU A 155 13.70 20.75 7.66
CA GLU A 155 14.85 21.62 7.39
C GLU A 155 16.17 20.98 7.86
N GLN A 156 16.20 20.37 9.04
CA GLN A 156 17.37 19.63 9.56
C GLN A 156 17.72 18.40 8.71
N ILE A 157 16.72 17.68 8.19
CA ILE A 157 16.95 16.54 7.30
C ILE A 157 17.56 17.03 5.97
N ASP A 158 17.04 18.11 5.40
CA ASP A 158 17.56 18.67 4.13
C ASP A 158 18.99 19.22 4.30
N GLU A 159 19.28 19.85 5.45
CA GLU A 159 20.65 20.27 5.81
C GLU A 159 21.60 19.06 5.95
N ALA A 160 21.20 18.00 6.66
CA ALA A 160 22.01 16.79 6.81
C ALA A 160 22.30 16.09 5.48
N TYR A 161 21.34 16.05 4.55
CA TYR A 161 21.56 15.54 3.19
C TYR A 161 22.54 16.40 2.38
N ARG A 162 22.54 17.72 2.57
CA ARG A 162 23.49 18.64 1.90
C ARG A 162 24.90 18.55 2.47
N GLU A 163 25.06 18.21 3.74
CA GLU A 163 26.37 18.02 4.38
C GLU A 163 27.02 16.68 4.01
N GLN A 164 26.25 15.61 3.85
CA GLN A 164 26.78 14.30 3.40
C GLN A 164 27.05 14.22 1.89
N GLY A 165 26.50 15.14 1.10
CA GLY A 165 26.72 15.24 -0.34
C GLY A 165 27.97 16.02 -0.77
N LYS A 166 28.84 16.42 0.17
CA LYS A 166 30.15 17.04 -0.07
C LYS A 166 31.28 16.05 0.22
#